data_AF-A0A8S9YZ37-F1
#
_entry.id   AF-A0A8S9YZ37-F1
#
_cell.length_a   1.000
_cell.length_b   1.000
_cell.length_c   1.000
_cell.angle_alpha   90.00
_cell.angle_beta   90.00
_cell.angle_gamma   90.00
#
_symmetry.space_group_name_H-M   'P 1'
#
loop_
_entity.id
_entity.type
_entity.pdbx_description
1 polymer ?
#
loop_
_entity_poly.entity_id
_entity_poly.type
_entity_poly.pdbx_seq_one_letter_code
_entity_poly.pdbx_strand_id
1 'polypeptide(L)'
;MYEDRKNTLTHDSGFMHVVGNRLLHLATKAQISQKPARLNITALVRSIEDSALRKQWRTDSDGLLSDTESDASMEESGENNAPNKDHQDYPNRPVTKDIMDNRGLVKYRHKRERNPRVHLRHKYHKATIRYRSRVAPTRHEDTPYSGETKGIRVHLIKSHKFRRP
;
A
#
# COMPACT_ATOMS: atom_id res chain seq x y z
N MET A 1 -27.47 18.77 8.36
CA MET A 1 -27.03 17.44 7.86
C MET A 1 -26.89 17.32 6.33
N TYR A 2 -27.80 17.83 5.48
CA TYR A 2 -27.61 17.85 4.02
C TYR A 2 -26.62 18.96 3.57
N GLU A 3 -26.74 20.15 4.16
CA GLU A 3 -25.87 21.29 3.84
C GLU A 3 -24.44 21.13 4.40
N ASP A 4 -24.28 20.52 5.58
CA ASP A 4 -22.96 20.18 6.15
C ASP A 4 -22.19 19.16 5.28
N ARG A 5 -22.91 18.26 4.58
CA ARG A 5 -22.31 17.34 3.62
C ARG A 5 -21.84 18.06 2.35
N LYS A 6 -22.57 19.05 1.85
CA LYS A 6 -22.13 19.85 0.69
C LYS A 6 -20.85 20.63 1.00
N ASN A 7 -20.73 21.19 2.21
CA ASN A 7 -19.52 21.95 2.61
C ASN A 7 -18.28 21.05 2.81
N THR A 8 -18.47 19.79 3.20
CA THR A 8 -17.36 18.82 3.24
C THR A 8 -17.00 18.27 1.87
N LEU A 9 -17.97 18.15 0.94
CA LEU A 9 -17.74 17.81 -0.47
C LEU A 9 -16.92 18.86 -1.23
N THR A 10 -17.11 20.16 -0.94
CA THR A 10 -16.35 21.24 -1.59
C THR A 10 -14.89 21.31 -1.12
N HIS A 11 -14.60 20.81 0.08
CA HIS A 11 -13.25 20.71 0.65
C HIS A 11 -12.63 19.31 0.50
N ASP A 12 -13.34 18.37 -0.12
CA ASP A 12 -12.83 17.03 -0.35
C ASP A 12 -11.76 17.07 -1.45
N SER A 13 -10.50 16.97 -1.01
CA SER A 13 -9.34 16.81 -1.90
C SER A 13 -9.29 15.45 -2.62
N GLY A 14 -10.36 14.66 -2.50
CA GLY A 14 -10.54 13.38 -3.14
C GLY A 14 -10.24 13.41 -4.64
N PHE A 15 -9.50 12.38 -5.07
CA PHE A 15 -9.11 12.13 -6.45
C PHE A 15 -10.26 12.30 -7.46
N MET A 16 -11.47 11.84 -7.10
CA MET A 16 -12.65 11.89 -7.97
C MET A 16 -13.18 13.32 -8.19
N HIS A 17 -13.07 14.20 -7.20
CA HIS A 17 -13.49 15.61 -7.33
C HIS A 17 -12.53 16.41 -8.22
N VAL A 18 -11.22 16.18 -8.08
CA VAL A 18 -10.19 16.85 -8.89
C VAL A 18 -10.29 16.43 -10.36
N VAL A 19 -10.47 15.14 -10.63
CA VAL A 19 -10.65 14.61 -11.98
C VAL A 19 -11.97 15.11 -12.58
N GLY A 20 -13.05 15.11 -11.79
CA GLY A 20 -14.37 15.58 -12.21
C GLY A 20 -14.37 17.04 -12.67
N ASN A 21 -13.81 17.95 -11.87
CA ASN A 21 -13.77 19.37 -12.20
C ASN A 21 -12.94 19.65 -13.47
N ARG A 22 -11.83 18.92 -13.66
CA ARG A 22 -11.00 19.05 -14.88
C ARG A 22 -11.73 18.52 -16.12
N LEU A 23 -12.48 17.43 -15.99
CA LEU A 23 -13.28 16.89 -17.09
C LEU A 23 -14.39 17.87 -17.52
N LEU A 24 -15.06 18.48 -16.54
CA LEU A 24 -16.08 19.51 -16.79
C LEU A 24 -15.47 20.73 -17.50
N HIS A 25 -14.31 21.21 -17.07
CA HIS A 25 -13.62 22.34 -17.71
C HIS A 25 -13.17 22.02 -19.14
N LEU A 26 -12.73 20.78 -19.42
CA LEU A 26 -12.38 20.36 -20.78
C LEU A 26 -13.62 20.29 -21.68
N ALA A 27 -14.76 19.86 -21.14
CA ALA A 27 -16.03 19.85 -21.86
C ALA A 27 -16.50 21.27 -22.22
N THR A 28 -16.46 22.21 -21.28
CA THR A 28 -16.83 23.62 -21.54
C THR A 28 -15.90 24.26 -22.56
N LYS A 29 -14.58 24.03 -22.46
CA LYS A 29 -13.61 24.52 -23.45
C LYS A 29 -13.81 23.92 -24.85
N ALA A 30 -14.18 22.64 -24.94
CA ALA A 30 -14.50 22.00 -26.21
C ALA A 30 -15.77 22.59 -26.85
N GLN A 31 -16.79 22.86 -26.04
CA GLN A 31 -18.03 23.52 -26.49
C GLN A 31 -17.77 24.94 -26.98
N ILE A 32 -17.00 25.74 -26.23
CA ILE A 32 -16.62 27.11 -26.61
C ILE A 32 -15.81 27.12 -27.91
N SER A 33 -14.89 26.16 -28.08
CA SER A 33 -14.05 26.08 -29.27
C SER A 33 -14.68 25.35 -30.46
N GLN A 34 -15.89 24.78 -30.30
CA GLN A 34 -16.61 23.96 -31.29
C GLN A 34 -15.75 22.87 -31.96
N LYS A 35 -14.74 22.37 -31.24
CA LYS A 35 -13.80 21.35 -31.70
C LYS A 35 -13.82 20.18 -30.73
N PRO A 36 -13.84 18.94 -31.23
CA PRO A 36 -13.87 17.77 -30.35
C PRO A 36 -12.56 17.65 -29.57
N ALA A 37 -12.63 17.69 -28.24
CA ALA A 37 -11.47 17.49 -27.38
C ALA A 37 -11.16 15.99 -27.24
N ARG A 38 -9.90 15.61 -27.49
CA ARG A 38 -9.38 14.25 -27.23
C ARG A 38 -8.64 14.24 -25.90
N LEU A 39 -9.01 13.33 -25.01
CA LEU A 39 -8.40 13.18 -23.69
C LEU A 39 -7.26 12.17 -23.73
N ASN A 40 -6.03 12.64 -23.48
CA ASN A 40 -4.88 11.77 -23.26
C ASN A 40 -4.81 11.41 -21.77
N ILE A 41 -5.26 10.19 -21.43
CA ILE A 41 -5.37 9.70 -20.05
C ILE A 41 -4.01 9.77 -19.33
N THR A 42 -2.92 9.45 -20.02
CA THR A 42 -1.56 9.47 -19.47
C THR A 42 -1.08 10.87 -19.08
N ALA A 43 -1.40 11.89 -19.88
CA ALA A 43 -1.07 13.28 -19.59
C ALA A 43 -1.90 13.82 -18.41
N LEU A 44 -3.17 13.41 -18.32
CA LEU A 44 -4.07 13.80 -17.24
C LEU A 44 -3.59 13.26 -15.88
N VAL A 45 -3.20 11.99 -15.81
CA VAL A 45 -2.65 11.37 -14.59
C VAL A 45 -1.39 12.09 -14.12
N ARG A 46 -0.46 12.40 -15.03
CA ARG A 46 0.77 13.14 -14.69
C ARG A 46 0.51 14.52 -14.11
N SER A 47 -0.49 15.24 -14.62
CA SER A 47 -0.89 16.56 -14.10
C SER A 47 -1.61 16.53 -12.74
N ILE A 48 -2.02 15.35 -12.27
CA ILE A 48 -2.61 15.15 -10.92
C ILE A 48 -1.50 14.95 -9.89
N GLU A 49 -0.38 14.36 -10.31
CA GLU A 49 0.78 14.09 -9.46
C GLU A 49 1.64 15.36 -9.21
N ASP A 50 1.63 16.33 -10.11
CA ASP A 50 2.39 17.58 -9.98
C ASP A 50 1.69 18.60 -9.05
N SER A 51 2.13 18.61 -7.79
CA SER A 51 1.69 19.54 -6.73
C SER A 51 1.90 21.03 -7.04
N ALA A 52 2.79 21.37 -7.98
CA ALA A 52 3.12 22.75 -8.36
C ALA A 52 2.01 23.46 -9.14
N LEU A 53 1.25 22.76 -9.99
CA LEU A 53 0.16 23.37 -10.78
C LEU A 53 -1.10 23.64 -9.97
N ARG A 54 -1.25 23.04 -8.77
CA ARG A 54 -2.40 23.23 -7.88
C ARG A 54 -2.48 24.65 -7.30
N LYS A 55 -1.35 25.36 -7.22
CA LYS A 55 -1.28 26.73 -6.69
C LYS A 55 -1.78 27.79 -7.68
N GLN A 56 -1.62 27.54 -8.99
CA GLN A 56 -1.89 28.54 -10.02
C GLN A 56 -3.39 28.73 -10.31
N TRP A 57 -4.25 27.77 -9.92
CA TRP A 57 -5.71 27.86 -10.10
C TRP A 57 -6.44 28.46 -8.90
N ARG A 58 -5.75 28.72 -7.78
CA ARG A 58 -6.36 29.34 -6.58
C ARG A 58 -6.39 30.85 -6.65
N THR A 59 -5.49 31.47 -7.42
CA THR A 59 -5.35 32.92 -7.49
C THR A 59 -6.41 33.62 -8.34
N ASP A 60 -7.14 32.87 -9.17
CA ASP A 60 -8.03 33.45 -10.18
C ASP A 60 -9.51 33.45 -9.74
N SER A 61 -9.83 32.97 -8.53
CA SER A 61 -11.21 32.84 -8.03
C SER A 61 -11.58 33.71 -6.82
N ASP A 62 -10.63 34.40 -6.20
CA ASP A 62 -10.85 35.10 -4.91
C ASP A 62 -11.20 36.59 -5.10
N GLY A 63 -12.11 36.88 -6.03
CA GLY A 63 -12.48 38.25 -6.37
C GLY A 63 -13.95 38.44 -6.75
N LEU A 64 -14.92 38.07 -5.89
CA LEU A 64 -16.28 38.64 -5.95
C LEU A 64 -17.18 38.32 -4.72
N LEU A 65 -17.66 39.38 -4.03
CA LEU A 65 -18.86 39.52 -3.14
C LEU A 65 -18.78 38.84 -1.75
N SER A 66 -18.76 39.50 -0.58
CA SER A 66 -19.47 40.68 0.01
C SER A 66 -21.00 40.58 0.08
N ASP A 67 -21.47 40.63 1.34
CA ASP A 67 -22.78 40.98 1.89
C ASP A 67 -23.90 39.94 1.83
N THR A 68 -24.28 39.39 3.00
CA THR A 68 -25.58 39.67 3.65
C THR A 68 -25.54 39.17 5.10
N GLU A 69 -25.85 40.09 6.03
CA GLU A 69 -25.93 39.88 7.48
C GLU A 69 -27.15 39.06 7.92
N SER A 70 -27.00 38.30 9.02
CA SER A 70 -28.05 38.14 10.04
C SER A 70 -27.48 37.53 11.33
N ASP A 71 -27.10 38.43 12.24
CA ASP A 71 -27.41 38.48 13.67
C ASP A 71 -27.86 37.19 14.40
N ALA A 72 -27.02 36.73 15.33
CA ALA A 72 -27.42 36.11 16.61
C ALA A 72 -26.21 36.09 17.57
N SER A 73 -26.11 37.15 18.38
CA SER A 73 -25.14 37.34 19.47
C SER A 73 -25.28 36.31 20.60
N MET A 74 -24.18 35.68 20.99
CA MET A 74 -23.99 35.13 22.34
C MET A 74 -22.53 35.41 22.74
N GLU A 75 -22.32 36.51 23.45
CA GLU A 75 -21.04 36.82 24.10
C GLU A 75 -20.97 36.11 25.46
N GLU A 76 -19.81 35.56 25.83
CA GLU A 76 -18.95 36.18 26.85
C GLU A 76 -17.71 35.31 27.18
N SER A 77 -16.55 35.96 27.04
CA SER A 77 -15.30 35.82 27.81
C SER A 77 -14.49 34.52 27.78
N GLY A 78 -13.32 34.63 27.15
CA GLY A 78 -12.20 33.72 27.30
C GLY A 78 -10.95 34.23 26.59
N GLU A 79 -10.75 35.55 26.56
CA GLU A 79 -9.69 36.20 25.81
C GLU A 79 -8.38 36.18 26.61
N ASN A 80 -7.76 35.01 26.69
CA ASN A 80 -6.34 34.91 27.02
C ASN A 80 -5.53 35.19 25.74
N ASN A 81 -5.53 36.45 25.31
CA ASN A 81 -4.62 36.94 24.28
C ASN A 81 -3.21 37.10 24.92
N ALA A 82 -2.58 35.96 25.23
CA ALA A 82 -1.16 35.94 25.50
C ALA A 82 -0.45 36.37 24.21
N PRO A 83 0.48 37.34 24.25
CA PRO A 83 1.20 37.77 23.07
C PRO A 83 1.85 36.54 22.43
N ASN A 84 1.50 36.28 21.17
CA ASN A 84 1.97 35.20 20.34
C ASN A 84 3.51 35.29 20.26
N LYS A 85 4.18 34.63 21.21
CA LYS A 85 5.64 34.55 21.30
C LYS A 85 6.09 33.82 20.05
N ASP A 86 6.70 34.58 19.14
CA ASP A 86 7.63 34.12 18.12
C ASP A 86 7.30 32.72 17.59
N HIS A 87 6.44 32.65 16.58
CA HIS A 87 6.43 31.51 15.66
C HIS A 87 7.80 31.49 14.97
N GLN A 88 8.82 31.04 15.69
CA GLN A 88 10.04 30.51 15.12
C GLN A 88 9.55 29.40 14.18
N ASP A 89 9.67 29.64 12.88
CA ASP A 89 9.41 28.64 11.84
C ASP A 89 10.41 27.51 12.01
N TYR A 90 10.14 26.62 12.96
CA TYR A 90 10.85 25.38 13.10
C TYR A 90 10.45 24.50 11.91
N PRO A 91 11.43 23.90 11.21
CA PRO A 91 11.10 23.01 10.11
C PRO A 91 10.21 21.86 10.59
N ASN A 92 9.16 21.53 9.82
CA ASN A 92 8.28 20.41 10.10
C ASN A 92 9.11 19.14 10.34
N ARG A 93 9.02 18.57 11.54
CA ARG A 93 9.73 17.32 11.88
C ARG A 93 8.98 16.15 11.23
N PRO A 94 9.65 15.31 10.42
CA PRO A 94 8.99 14.16 9.82
C PRO A 94 8.65 13.11 10.89
N VAL A 95 7.57 12.38 10.65
CA VAL A 95 7.14 11.27 11.52
C VAL A 95 8.07 10.07 11.31
N THR A 96 8.43 9.37 12.39
CA THR A 96 9.27 8.17 12.32
C THR A 96 8.47 6.94 11.91
N LYS A 97 9.15 5.95 11.30
CA LYS A 97 8.51 4.71 10.87
C LYS A 97 7.82 3.94 12.00
N ASP A 98 8.38 3.99 13.21
CA ASP A 98 7.82 3.29 14.36
C ASP A 98 6.46 3.85 14.77
N ILE A 99 6.30 5.18 14.68
CA ILE A 99 5.03 5.89 14.92
C ILE A 99 4.05 5.61 13.76
N MET A 100 4.53 5.53 12.52
CA MET A 100 3.68 5.22 11.36
C MET A 100 3.14 3.77 11.39
N ASP A 101 4.00 2.81 11.72
CA ASP A 101 3.68 1.38 11.62
C ASP A 101 2.98 0.82 12.88
N ASN A 102 3.12 1.48 14.05
CA ASN A 102 2.48 1.10 15.34
C ASN A 102 2.60 -0.39 15.71
N ARG A 103 3.74 -1.03 15.44
CA ARG A 103 3.92 -2.48 15.64
C ARG A 103 4.08 -2.89 17.10
N GLY A 104 4.54 -2.00 17.97
CA GLY A 104 4.84 -2.31 19.37
C GLY A 104 6.01 -3.30 19.56
N LEU A 105 6.05 -3.96 20.72
CA LEU A 105 7.10 -4.93 21.08
C LEU A 105 6.88 -6.29 20.41
N VAL A 106 7.27 -6.43 19.14
CA VAL A 106 7.16 -7.68 18.37
C VAL A 106 8.46 -8.49 18.43
N LYS A 107 8.37 -9.79 18.73
CA LYS A 107 9.52 -10.71 18.65
C LYS A 107 10.14 -10.75 17.24
N TYR A 108 11.44 -11.02 17.17
CA TYR A 108 12.10 -11.28 15.89
C TYR A 108 11.46 -12.48 15.16
N ARG A 109 11.27 -12.33 13.85
CA ARG A 109 10.81 -13.40 12.93
C ARG A 109 11.79 -13.53 11.78
N HIS A 110 12.10 -14.77 11.40
CA HIS A 110 13.07 -15.03 10.33
C HIS A 110 12.54 -14.58 8.96
N LYS A 111 13.43 -14.13 8.06
CA LYS A 111 13.10 -13.75 6.67
C LYS A 111 12.21 -14.75 5.90
N ARG A 112 12.32 -16.06 6.14
CA ARG A 112 11.54 -17.10 5.45
C ARG A 112 10.07 -17.11 5.85
N GLU A 113 9.75 -16.62 7.04
CA GLU A 113 8.37 -16.54 7.56
C GLU A 113 7.62 -15.32 7.00
N ARG A 114 8.35 -14.37 6.39
CA ARG A 114 7.76 -13.21 5.74
C ARG A 114 7.01 -13.57 4.46
N ASN A 115 7.40 -14.66 3.78
CA ASN A 115 6.79 -15.08 2.52
C ASN A 115 6.27 -16.53 2.63
N PRO A 116 4.95 -16.76 2.56
CA PRO A 116 4.36 -18.09 2.77
C PRO A 116 4.87 -19.11 1.76
N ARG A 117 5.09 -18.71 0.49
CA ARG A 117 5.64 -19.57 -0.55
C ARG A 117 7.06 -20.02 -0.22
N VAL A 118 7.89 -19.11 0.27
CA VAL A 118 9.29 -19.42 0.64
C VAL A 118 9.31 -20.37 1.84
N HIS A 119 8.48 -20.13 2.86
CA HIS A 119 8.34 -21.03 4.00
C HIS A 119 7.96 -22.45 3.57
N LEU A 120 6.91 -22.59 2.74
CA LEU A 120 6.42 -23.88 2.27
C LEU A 120 7.45 -24.63 1.40
N ARG A 121 8.18 -23.91 0.53
CA ARG A 121 9.28 -24.49 -0.26
C ARG A 121 10.35 -25.12 0.64
N HIS A 122 10.79 -24.40 1.68
CA HIS A 122 11.78 -24.94 2.61
C HIS A 122 11.22 -26.06 3.48
N LYS A 123 9.95 -25.97 3.90
CA LYS A 123 9.27 -27.03 4.66
C LYS A 123 9.24 -28.33 3.85
N TYR A 124 8.84 -28.26 2.58
CA TYR A 124 8.85 -29.40 1.66
C TYR A 124 10.26 -29.95 1.47
N HIS A 125 11.23 -29.11 1.11
CA HIS A 125 12.61 -29.54 0.89
C HIS A 125 13.22 -30.27 2.10
N LYS A 126 13.02 -29.73 3.31
CA LYS A 126 13.45 -30.39 4.56
C LYS A 126 12.71 -31.70 4.81
N ALA A 127 11.43 -31.80 4.46
CA ALA A 127 10.69 -33.05 4.56
C ALA A 127 11.22 -34.10 3.57
N THR A 128 11.49 -33.72 2.32
CA THR A 128 12.04 -34.61 1.29
C THR A 128 13.41 -35.17 1.70
N ILE A 129 14.30 -34.35 2.27
CA ILE A 129 15.59 -34.82 2.78
C ILE A 129 15.41 -35.84 3.90
N ARG A 130 14.53 -35.56 4.88
CA ARG A 130 14.23 -36.48 5.99
C ARG A 130 13.55 -37.77 5.51
N TYR A 131 12.78 -37.71 4.44
CA TYR A 131 12.16 -38.89 3.85
C TYR A 131 13.21 -39.79 3.18
N ARG A 132 14.13 -39.21 2.40
CA ARG A 132 15.23 -39.91 1.73
C ARG A 132 16.16 -40.68 2.69
N SER A 133 16.26 -40.26 3.95
CA SER A 133 17.03 -40.99 4.96
C SER A 133 16.28 -42.16 5.58
N ARG A 134 14.94 -42.12 5.62
CA ARG A 134 14.10 -43.20 6.16
C ARG A 134 13.83 -44.29 5.13
N VAL A 135 13.48 -43.88 3.93
CA VAL A 135 13.11 -44.76 2.82
C VAL A 135 13.96 -44.39 1.62
N ALA A 136 14.58 -45.40 1.01
CA ALA A 136 15.34 -45.19 -0.22
C ALA A 136 14.36 -44.84 -1.35
N PRO A 137 14.59 -43.73 -2.09
CA PRO A 137 13.79 -43.45 -3.27
C PRO A 137 14.08 -44.47 -4.37
N THR A 138 13.10 -44.68 -5.25
CA THR A 138 13.29 -45.44 -6.50
C THR A 138 14.39 -44.78 -7.33
N ARG A 139 15.32 -45.58 -7.85
CA ARG A 139 16.40 -45.13 -8.74
C ARG A 139 16.03 -45.44 -10.19
N HIS A 140 16.38 -44.54 -11.09
CA HIS A 140 16.31 -44.78 -12.53
C HIS A 140 17.71 -45.16 -13.02
N GLU A 141 17.80 -46.15 -13.91
CA GLU A 141 19.05 -46.66 -14.48
C GLU A 141 19.35 -45.92 -15.78
N ASP A 142 19.76 -44.66 -15.69
CA ASP A 142 20.15 -43.87 -16.87
C ASP A 142 21.52 -44.33 -17.42
N THR A 143 22.32 -44.98 -16.58
CA THR A 143 23.68 -45.46 -16.89
C THR A 143 23.81 -46.94 -16.54
N PRO A 144 24.71 -47.70 -17.20
CA PRO A 144 24.95 -49.10 -16.84
C PRO A 144 25.38 -49.26 -15.38
N TYR A 145 25.07 -50.43 -14.81
CA TYR A 145 25.35 -50.74 -13.42
C TYR A 145 26.86 -50.73 -13.11
N SER A 146 27.28 -49.86 -12.19
CA SER A 146 28.68 -49.73 -11.76
C SER A 146 28.95 -50.33 -10.37
N GLY A 147 27.98 -51.04 -9.78
CA GLY A 147 28.06 -51.54 -8.40
C GLY A 147 27.34 -50.65 -7.37
N GLU A 148 27.34 -51.09 -6.11
CA GLU A 148 26.70 -50.37 -4.99
C GLU A 148 27.61 -49.28 -4.43
N THR A 149 27.34 -48.03 -4.78
CA THR A 149 28.17 -46.86 -4.38
C THR A 149 28.35 -46.66 -2.88
N LYS A 150 27.41 -47.14 -2.05
CA LYS A 150 27.47 -47.03 -0.58
C LYS A 150 27.94 -48.32 0.10
N GLY A 151 28.23 -49.37 -0.68
CA GLY A 151 28.61 -50.69 -0.20
C GLY A 151 27.44 -51.57 0.23
N ILE A 152 27.72 -52.87 0.33
CA ILE A 152 26.77 -53.92 0.68
C ILE A 152 26.99 -54.33 2.14
N ARG A 153 25.93 -54.33 2.95
CA ARG A 153 25.97 -54.83 4.34
C ARG A 153 25.42 -56.25 4.40
N VAL A 154 26.30 -57.24 4.45
CA VAL A 154 25.96 -58.68 4.34
C VAL A 154 24.96 -59.13 5.41
N HIS A 155 25.10 -58.69 6.65
CA HIS A 155 24.26 -59.15 7.76
C HIS A 155 22.93 -58.38 7.94
N LEU A 156 22.64 -57.38 7.09
CA LEU A 156 21.46 -56.52 7.26
C LEU A 156 20.24 -57.09 6.51
N ILE A 157 19.23 -57.53 7.26
CA ILE A 157 17.95 -58.00 6.72
C ILE A 157 16.93 -56.85 6.76
N LYS A 158 16.37 -56.47 5.61
CA LYS A 158 15.33 -55.42 5.48
C LYS A 158 13.95 -55.93 5.09
N SER A 159 13.74 -57.24 5.04
CA SER A 159 12.46 -57.85 4.70
C SER A 159 11.46 -57.76 5.85
N HIS A 160 10.16 -57.68 5.53
CA HIS A 160 9.09 -57.71 6.50
C HIS A 160 8.71 -59.18 6.80
N LYS A 161 8.82 -59.61 8.06
CA LYS A 161 8.46 -60.99 8.46
C LYS A 161 6.95 -61.13 8.57
N PHE A 162 6.37 -62.09 7.84
CA PHE A 162 4.97 -62.44 8.00
C PHE A 162 4.74 -63.18 9.32
N ARG A 163 3.69 -62.79 10.05
CA ARG A 163 3.21 -63.53 11.23
C ARG A 163 2.12 -64.48 10.76
N ARG A 164 2.08 -65.68 11.35
CA ARG A 164 0.92 -66.57 11.18
C ARG A 164 -0.29 -65.91 11.86
N PRO A 165 -1.49 -66.01 11.28
CA PRO A 165 -2.71 -65.50 11.88
C PRO A 165 -2.95 -66.13 13.25
#